data_AF-A0A943SBJ5-F1
#
_entry.id   AF-A0A943SBJ5-F1
#
_cell.length_a   1.000
_cell.length_b   1.000
_cell.length_c   1.000
_cell.angle_alpha   90.00
_cell.angle_beta   90.00
_cell.angle_gamma   90.00
#
_symmetry.space_group_name_H-M   'P 1'
#
loop_
_entity.id
_entity.type
_entity.pdbx_description
1 polymer ?
#
loop_
_entity_poly.entity_id
_entity_poly.type
_entity_poly.pdbx_seq_one_letter_code
_entity_poly.pdbx_strand_id
1 'polypeptide(L)'
;MHEDTNLVTDAVSAILNSNILGMLYDNTSFDGQSGEKWMLPIVNKLTGGILLYQEPLEERVDNLYAPFSNPLIGYASSDANNTTDVRRGSRNLTESKRIDGGYKFVWDFATSQANGTISAIALTNRIAGIGQENGNNYLVRLGTFSSQNDSYSEESYRENKRTYIKDGYRLEMITRNNSKTALLKKVPEEYLHAGLVENLISQKAFDASETTEIDLGHYPYWIHRTGSPSKGEYDCPYEDNANIRSHIFHGADGCWYGIARKTNQKYSYTSSNSERFDHVSYEFYMDKVENGRCTSQKISVPSGVSDFYSIGMSGKWLMCVSSDNRKLYRLDTTNVANLERVTDYTYNSSNESSYIVDDDIVINGWYFEDGHPAQKIGSIGYQSSCAWGIHQMARYKTYMLREWVYSSSRYYNYKELFLYTPYLATINNLASPVIKTADKTMKITYTLTETKE
;
A
#
# COMPACT_ATOMS: atom_id res chain seq x y z
N MET A 1 -13.87 -9.75 35.82
CA MET A 1 -14.31 -8.42 35.36
C MET A 1 -13.04 -7.60 35.30
N HIS A 2 -12.64 -7.15 34.11
CA HIS A 2 -11.49 -6.25 33.90
C HIS A 2 -12.06 -4.85 33.69
N GLU A 3 -11.54 -3.86 34.42
CA GLU A 3 -11.93 -2.46 34.31
C GLU A 3 -10.62 -1.65 34.31
N ASP A 4 -10.33 -1.00 33.18
CA ASP A 4 -9.12 -0.20 32.98
C ASP A 4 -9.49 1.05 32.15
N THR A 5 -8.67 2.10 32.28
CA THR A 5 -8.90 3.38 31.61
C THR A 5 -8.46 3.23 30.15
N ASN A 6 -9.43 3.05 29.25
CA ASN A 6 -9.16 2.96 27.81
C ASN A 6 -8.39 4.20 27.34
N LEU A 7 -7.29 3.99 26.63
CA LEU A 7 -6.68 5.08 25.88
C LEU A 7 -7.57 5.41 24.68
N VAL A 8 -7.97 6.68 24.54
CA VAL A 8 -8.58 7.19 23.31
C VAL A 8 -7.46 7.68 22.40
N THR A 9 -7.40 7.18 21.18
CA THR A 9 -6.38 7.58 20.21
C THR A 9 -6.82 8.80 19.41
N ASP A 10 -5.91 9.33 18.61
CA ASP A 10 -6.17 10.39 17.65
C ASP A 10 -6.96 9.92 16.42
N ALA A 11 -7.35 8.63 16.29
CA ALA A 11 -7.94 8.13 15.05
C ALA A 11 -9.26 8.83 14.67
N VAL A 12 -10.18 8.98 15.62
CA VAL A 12 -11.47 9.66 15.35
C VAL A 12 -11.23 11.15 15.07
N SER A 13 -10.35 11.80 15.84
CA SER A 13 -9.96 13.19 15.60
C SER A 13 -9.32 13.37 14.22
N ALA A 14 -8.45 12.45 13.82
CA ALA A 14 -7.78 12.45 12.52
C ALA A 14 -8.80 12.38 11.37
N ILE A 15 -9.82 11.52 11.47
CA ILE A 15 -10.89 11.42 10.47
C ILE A 15 -11.66 12.74 10.37
N LEU A 16 -12.01 13.36 11.49
CA LEU A 16 -12.82 14.58 11.49
C LEU A 16 -12.04 15.83 11.06
N ASN A 17 -10.72 15.85 11.30
CA ASN A 17 -9.90 17.06 11.18
C ASN A 17 -8.86 17.02 10.06
N SER A 18 -8.62 15.88 9.41
CA SER A 18 -7.59 15.76 8.36
C SER A 18 -8.21 15.80 6.98
N ASN A 19 -8.23 16.98 6.36
CA ASN A 19 -8.80 17.16 5.04
C ASN A 19 -7.72 17.32 3.97
N ILE A 20 -7.26 16.19 3.43
CA ILE A 20 -6.27 16.16 2.36
C ILE A 20 -6.87 16.83 1.11
N LEU A 21 -6.21 17.87 0.61
CA LEU A 21 -6.56 18.65 -0.59
C LEU A 21 -7.98 19.24 -0.56
N GLY A 22 -8.62 19.34 0.60
CA GLY A 22 -10.02 19.77 0.71
C GLY A 22 -11.04 18.71 0.28
N MET A 23 -10.61 17.49 -0.07
CA MET A 23 -11.45 16.44 -0.67
C MET A 23 -12.67 16.04 0.15
N LEU A 24 -12.63 16.13 1.49
CA LEU A 24 -13.78 15.79 2.33
C LEU A 24 -15.00 16.71 2.08
N TYR A 25 -14.79 17.92 1.55
CA TYR A 25 -15.86 18.87 1.23
C TYR A 25 -16.53 18.59 -0.12
N ASP A 26 -15.93 17.78 -0.98
CA ASP A 26 -16.42 17.52 -2.33
C ASP A 26 -17.06 16.13 -2.42
N ASN A 27 -18.30 16.03 -1.95
CA ASN A 27 -19.18 14.87 -2.16
C ASN A 27 -18.58 13.48 -1.85
N THR A 28 -17.85 13.36 -0.74
CA THR A 28 -17.37 12.05 -0.27
C THR A 28 -18.52 11.13 0.13
N SER A 29 -18.34 9.84 -0.12
CA SER A 29 -19.31 8.80 0.22
C SER A 29 -18.62 7.59 0.85
N PHE A 30 -19.28 6.96 1.80
CA PHE A 30 -18.79 5.77 2.49
C PHE A 30 -19.98 4.97 3.01
N ASP A 31 -19.96 3.64 2.84
CA ASP A 31 -21.00 2.75 3.37
C ASP A 31 -22.43 3.16 2.94
N GLY A 32 -22.59 3.53 1.66
CA GLY A 32 -23.87 3.96 1.09
C GLY A 32 -24.41 5.28 1.66
N GLN A 33 -23.59 6.04 2.38
CA GLN A 33 -23.92 7.36 2.92
C GLN A 33 -22.99 8.41 2.32
N SER A 34 -23.46 9.66 2.27
CA SER A 34 -22.68 10.81 1.77
C SER A 34 -22.76 11.97 2.76
N GLY A 35 -21.84 12.93 2.62
CA GLY A 35 -21.77 14.09 3.50
C GLY A 35 -21.46 13.70 4.94
N GLU A 36 -22.04 14.38 5.92
CA GLU A 36 -21.80 14.13 7.33
C GLU A 36 -22.31 12.75 7.81
N LYS A 37 -23.29 12.17 7.10
CA LYS A 37 -23.98 10.93 7.50
C LYS A 37 -23.10 9.68 7.52
N TRP A 38 -21.98 9.69 6.80
CA TRP A 38 -21.07 8.56 6.84
C TRP A 38 -20.16 8.57 8.08
N MET A 39 -19.93 9.75 8.67
CA MET A 39 -19.14 9.93 9.90
C MET A 39 -20.00 9.95 11.15
N LEU A 40 -21.22 10.48 11.06
CA LEU A 40 -22.07 10.77 12.22
C LEU A 40 -23.32 9.88 12.25
N PRO A 41 -23.77 9.44 13.45
CA PRO A 41 -23.13 9.66 14.75
C PRO A 41 -21.89 8.76 14.94
N ILE A 42 -20.82 9.32 15.55
CA ILE A 42 -19.52 8.67 15.79
C ILE A 42 -19.70 7.28 16.40
N VAL A 43 -20.54 7.18 17.42
CA VAL A 43 -20.81 5.97 18.20
C VAL A 43 -21.17 4.75 17.35
N ASN A 44 -21.89 4.95 16.23
CA ASN A 44 -22.32 3.87 15.35
C ASN A 44 -21.42 3.72 14.12
N LYS A 45 -20.76 4.79 13.69
CA LYS A 45 -20.02 4.84 12.43
C LYS A 45 -18.52 4.64 12.67
N LEU A 46 -17.90 5.55 13.41
CA LEU A 46 -16.44 5.58 13.61
C LEU A 46 -15.97 4.74 14.80
N THR A 47 -16.85 4.40 15.74
CA THR A 47 -16.54 3.49 16.86
C THR A 47 -17.52 2.32 16.95
N GLY A 48 -18.22 2.04 15.86
CA GLY A 48 -19.27 1.02 15.82
C GLY A 48 -18.75 -0.42 15.81
N GLY A 49 -17.47 -0.62 15.52
CA GLY A 49 -16.82 -1.92 15.49
C GLY A 49 -15.86 -2.14 16.66
N ILE A 50 -15.43 -3.39 16.83
CA ILE A 50 -14.45 -3.84 17.83
C ILE A 50 -13.45 -4.81 17.18
N LEU A 51 -12.17 -4.72 17.57
CA LEU A 51 -11.07 -5.60 17.16
C LEU A 51 -10.44 -6.22 18.41
N LEU A 52 -10.15 -7.52 18.35
CA LEU A 52 -9.58 -8.31 19.44
C LEU A 52 -8.22 -8.88 19.03
N TYR A 53 -7.16 -8.44 19.72
CA TYR A 53 -5.78 -8.77 19.38
C TYR A 53 -5.15 -9.74 20.38
N GLN A 54 -4.24 -10.58 19.88
CA GLN A 54 -3.58 -11.59 20.69
C GLN A 54 -2.57 -10.99 21.66
N GLU A 55 -1.76 -10.05 21.18
CA GLU A 55 -0.74 -9.38 21.97
C GLU A 55 -1.22 -8.01 22.45
N PRO A 56 -0.71 -7.49 23.59
CA PRO A 56 -0.93 -6.11 23.99
C PRO A 56 -0.55 -5.12 22.88
N LEU A 57 -1.25 -3.97 22.85
CA LEU A 57 -0.97 -2.88 21.94
C LEU A 57 -0.19 -1.78 22.66
N GLU A 58 0.73 -1.12 21.95
CA GLU A 58 1.43 0.05 22.47
C GLU A 58 0.44 1.19 22.74
N GLU A 59 0.32 1.60 24.01
CA GLU A 59 -0.60 2.66 24.43
C GLU A 59 -0.04 4.05 24.15
N ARG A 60 -0.29 4.53 22.93
CA ARG A 60 -0.01 5.91 22.51
C ARG A 60 -1.15 6.50 21.70
N VAL A 61 -1.41 7.78 21.91
CA VAL A 61 -2.51 8.49 21.22
C VAL A 61 -2.33 8.51 19.70
N ASP A 62 -1.09 8.54 19.21
CA ASP A 62 -0.75 8.52 17.79
C ASP A 62 -0.60 7.10 17.21
N ASN A 63 -0.78 6.05 18.02
CA ASN A 63 -0.78 4.67 17.54
C ASN A 63 -2.16 4.31 16.94
N LEU A 64 -2.32 4.63 15.65
CA LEU A 64 -3.61 4.50 14.97
C LEU A 64 -3.91 3.08 14.47
N TYR A 65 -2.92 2.19 14.40
CA TYR A 65 -3.06 0.87 13.78
C TYR A 65 -2.25 -0.18 14.55
N ALA A 66 -2.82 -1.37 14.72
CA ALA A 66 -2.05 -2.47 15.26
C ALA A 66 -0.95 -2.90 14.28
N PRO A 67 0.22 -3.34 14.76
CA PRO A 67 1.23 -3.95 13.90
C PRO A 67 0.65 -5.19 13.23
N PHE A 68 1.04 -5.46 11.97
CA PHE A 68 0.52 -6.61 11.25
C PHE A 68 0.92 -7.93 11.92
N SER A 69 2.01 -7.92 12.68
CA SER A 69 2.54 -9.07 13.40
C SER A 69 1.67 -9.48 14.57
N ASN A 70 0.75 -8.62 15.03
CA ASN A 70 -0.17 -8.90 16.12
C ASN A 70 -1.44 -9.57 15.58
N PRO A 71 -1.65 -10.88 15.85
CA PRO A 71 -2.79 -11.61 15.31
C PRO A 71 -4.13 -11.01 15.73
N LEU A 72 -4.99 -10.75 14.73
CA LEU A 72 -6.39 -10.38 14.95
C LEU A 72 -7.22 -11.66 15.19
N ILE A 73 -7.60 -11.87 16.44
CA ILE A 73 -8.32 -13.07 16.90
C ILE A 73 -9.81 -13.00 16.60
N GLY A 74 -10.39 -11.81 16.72
CA GLY A 74 -11.81 -11.60 16.48
C GLY A 74 -12.15 -10.15 16.22
N TYR A 75 -13.34 -9.92 15.70
CA TYR A 75 -13.89 -8.60 15.47
C TYR A 75 -15.41 -8.65 15.50
N ALA A 76 -16.07 -7.51 15.66
CA ALA A 76 -17.51 -7.42 15.48
C ALA A 76 -17.92 -6.00 15.05
N SER A 77 -19.07 -5.88 14.39
CA SER A 77 -19.58 -4.63 13.82
C SER A 77 -20.71 -4.05 14.68
N SER A 78 -21.32 -2.96 14.21
CA SER A 78 -22.50 -2.33 14.80
C SER A 78 -23.80 -3.11 14.56
N ASP A 79 -23.75 -4.24 13.88
CA ASP A 79 -24.87 -5.09 13.46
C ASP A 79 -24.69 -6.56 13.88
N ALA A 80 -25.79 -7.32 13.87
CA ALA A 80 -25.76 -8.74 14.19
C ALA A 80 -24.99 -9.53 13.13
N ASN A 81 -24.27 -10.59 13.53
CA ASN A 81 -23.58 -11.42 12.56
C ASN A 81 -24.57 -12.31 11.79
N ASN A 82 -24.56 -12.19 10.47
CA ASN A 82 -25.36 -12.99 9.54
C ASN A 82 -24.49 -13.86 8.62
N THR A 83 -23.21 -14.05 8.97
CA THR A 83 -22.21 -14.80 8.18
C THR A 83 -21.67 -16.00 8.97
N THR A 84 -20.91 -16.87 8.30
CA THR A 84 -20.23 -18.03 8.89
C THR A 84 -18.79 -17.74 9.32
N ASP A 85 -18.38 -16.48 9.32
CA ASP A 85 -17.05 -16.04 9.72
C ASP A 85 -16.79 -16.36 11.20
N VAL A 86 -15.74 -17.16 11.45
CA VAL A 86 -15.36 -17.65 12.79
C VAL A 86 -14.59 -16.62 13.61
N ARG A 87 -14.24 -15.46 13.04
CA ARG A 87 -13.67 -14.33 13.78
C ARG A 87 -14.73 -13.29 14.13
N ARG A 88 -15.84 -13.24 13.37
CA ARG A 88 -16.87 -12.22 13.52
C ARG A 88 -17.89 -12.52 14.62
N GLY A 89 -17.91 -11.72 15.68
CA GLY A 89 -18.98 -11.70 16.70
C GLY A 89 -20.22 -10.91 16.25
N SER A 90 -21.27 -10.94 17.08
CA SER A 90 -22.55 -10.28 16.82
C SER A 90 -22.79 -9.11 17.77
N ARG A 91 -23.31 -7.99 17.25
CA ARG A 91 -23.85 -6.93 18.10
C ARG A 91 -25.10 -7.42 18.85
N ASN A 92 -25.12 -7.23 20.17
CA ASN A 92 -26.34 -7.39 20.96
C ASN A 92 -27.14 -6.09 20.93
N LEU A 93 -28.15 -6.02 20.05
CA LEU A 93 -28.94 -4.81 19.82
C LEU A 93 -29.85 -4.43 21.00
N THR A 94 -30.18 -5.38 21.88
CA THR A 94 -31.01 -5.14 23.06
C THR A 94 -30.20 -4.54 24.20
N GLU A 95 -28.98 -5.04 24.41
CA GLU A 95 -28.13 -4.61 25.52
C GLU A 95 -27.26 -3.40 25.16
N SER A 96 -26.97 -3.18 23.87
CA SER A 96 -26.27 -2.01 23.38
C SER A 96 -27.20 -0.80 23.35
N LYS A 97 -26.87 0.23 24.15
CA LYS A 97 -27.75 1.40 24.30
C LYS A 97 -27.00 2.62 24.80
N ARG A 98 -27.60 3.78 24.56
CA ARG A 98 -27.20 5.03 25.22
C ARG A 98 -27.32 4.86 26.74
N ILE A 99 -26.35 5.41 27.46
CA ILE A 99 -26.34 5.51 28.92
C ILE A 99 -26.20 7.00 29.29
N ASP A 100 -26.27 7.31 30.58
CA ASP A 100 -25.99 8.68 31.03
C ASP A 100 -24.53 9.05 30.71
N GLY A 101 -24.34 10.21 30.08
CA GLY A 101 -23.02 10.68 29.65
C GLY A 101 -22.27 9.79 28.64
N GLY A 102 -22.92 8.87 27.91
CA GLY A 102 -22.19 8.02 26.98
C GLY A 102 -22.99 6.92 26.28
N TYR A 103 -22.29 5.87 25.85
CA TYR A 103 -22.87 4.71 25.19
C TYR A 103 -22.24 3.41 25.66
N LYS A 104 -23.09 2.40 25.86
CA LYS A 104 -22.69 1.03 26.20
C LYS A 104 -22.83 0.13 24.97
N PHE A 105 -21.72 -0.48 24.58
CA PHE A 105 -21.60 -1.45 23.50
C PHE A 105 -21.61 -2.87 24.08
N VAL A 106 -22.38 -3.78 23.48
CA VAL A 106 -22.38 -5.19 23.86
C VAL A 106 -22.26 -6.06 22.62
N TRP A 107 -21.26 -6.94 22.60
CA TRP A 107 -21.07 -7.93 21.56
C TRP A 107 -21.02 -9.34 22.14
N ASP A 108 -21.67 -10.27 21.45
CA ASP A 108 -21.72 -11.69 21.78
C ASP A 108 -20.92 -12.49 20.75
N PHE A 109 -20.05 -13.37 21.24
CA PHE A 109 -19.26 -14.31 20.46
C PHE A 109 -19.68 -15.73 20.81
N ALA A 110 -20.12 -16.47 19.80
CA ALA A 110 -20.51 -17.86 19.95
C ALA A 110 -19.31 -18.76 20.29
N THR A 111 -19.59 -20.03 20.58
CA THR A 111 -18.57 -21.04 20.85
C THR A 111 -17.56 -21.19 19.73
N SER A 112 -18.00 -21.11 18.48
CA SER A 112 -17.13 -21.19 17.29
C SER A 112 -16.36 -19.90 16.98
N GLN A 113 -16.62 -18.79 17.68
CA GLN A 113 -16.15 -17.46 17.29
C GLN A 113 -15.04 -16.92 18.18
N ALA A 114 -14.09 -16.19 17.57
CA ALA A 114 -12.96 -15.50 18.21
C ALA A 114 -12.18 -16.39 19.19
N ASN A 115 -11.92 -17.64 18.80
CA ASN A 115 -11.15 -18.59 19.60
C ASN A 115 -9.65 -18.29 19.49
N GLY A 116 -8.99 -18.11 20.63
CA GLY A 116 -7.60 -17.71 20.73
C GLY A 116 -7.30 -17.04 22.07
N THR A 117 -6.05 -16.59 22.23
CA THR A 117 -5.64 -15.73 23.35
C THR A 117 -5.93 -14.29 22.98
N ILE A 118 -6.59 -13.51 23.83
CA ILE A 118 -6.90 -12.11 23.59
C ILE A 118 -6.24 -11.30 24.71
N SER A 119 -5.40 -10.33 24.36
CA SER A 119 -4.72 -9.45 25.32
C SER A 119 -5.06 -7.97 25.12
N ALA A 120 -5.59 -7.58 23.97
CA ALA A 120 -5.99 -6.20 23.72
C ALA A 120 -7.31 -6.11 22.94
N ILE A 121 -8.06 -5.05 23.23
CA ILE A 121 -9.36 -4.74 22.64
C ILE A 121 -9.36 -3.29 22.18
N ALA A 122 -9.80 -3.04 20.95
CA ALA A 122 -9.88 -1.70 20.38
C ALA A 122 -11.24 -1.46 19.73
N LEU A 123 -11.83 -0.28 19.97
CA LEU A 123 -12.95 0.18 19.14
C LEU A 123 -12.42 0.60 17.77
N THR A 124 -13.26 0.47 16.73
CA THR A 124 -12.90 0.80 15.35
C THR A 124 -14.14 1.20 14.53
N ASN A 125 -13.93 1.50 13.25
CA ASN A 125 -15.01 1.75 12.30
C ASN A 125 -15.95 0.54 12.19
N ARG A 126 -17.25 0.77 12.01
CA ARG A 126 -18.22 -0.34 11.85
C ARG A 126 -17.85 -1.32 10.73
N ILE A 127 -17.34 -0.83 9.60
CA ILE A 127 -17.00 -1.66 8.44
C ILE A 127 -15.78 -2.53 8.73
N ALA A 128 -14.78 -2.02 9.45
CA ALA A 128 -13.68 -2.86 9.93
C ALA A 128 -14.18 -3.99 10.83
N GLY A 129 -15.20 -3.74 11.64
CA GLY A 129 -15.89 -4.76 12.44
C GLY A 129 -16.66 -5.82 11.63
N ILE A 130 -16.84 -5.64 10.32
CA ILE A 130 -17.36 -6.67 9.41
C ILE A 130 -16.25 -7.63 8.96
N GLY A 131 -14.99 -7.17 8.98
CA GLY A 131 -13.81 -7.93 8.57
C GLY A 131 -13.57 -7.89 7.05
N GLN A 132 -12.33 -8.22 6.65
CA GLN A 132 -11.94 -8.24 5.23
C GLN A 132 -12.29 -9.54 4.49
N GLU A 133 -12.71 -10.59 5.21
CA GLU A 133 -12.99 -11.90 4.61
C GLU A 133 -14.11 -11.83 3.55
N ASN A 134 -15.05 -10.89 3.70
CA ASN A 134 -16.28 -10.82 2.92
C ASN A 134 -16.44 -9.53 2.09
N GLY A 135 -15.38 -8.74 1.87
CA GLY A 135 -15.49 -7.52 1.07
C GLY A 135 -14.27 -6.61 1.12
N ASN A 136 -14.35 -5.43 0.50
CA ASN A 136 -13.33 -4.37 0.55
C ASN A 136 -13.56 -3.47 1.78
N ASN A 137 -13.55 -4.06 2.96
CA ASN A 137 -13.95 -3.39 4.19
C ASN A 137 -12.78 -2.64 4.84
N TYR A 138 -11.55 -3.14 4.71
CA TYR A 138 -10.37 -2.52 5.34
C TYR A 138 -9.85 -1.31 4.58
N LEU A 139 -10.07 -1.25 3.26
CA LEU A 139 -9.70 -0.11 2.43
C LEU A 139 -10.93 0.32 1.61
N VAL A 140 -11.49 1.47 1.95
CA VAL A 140 -12.73 1.97 1.32
C VAL A 140 -12.46 3.31 0.64
N ARG A 141 -12.79 3.41 -0.65
CA ARG A 141 -12.69 4.67 -1.39
C ARG A 141 -13.80 5.63 -0.98
N LEU A 142 -13.41 6.83 -0.56
CA LEU A 142 -14.32 7.91 -0.19
C LEU A 142 -14.74 8.76 -1.38
N GLY A 143 -13.85 8.95 -2.34
CA GLY A 143 -14.13 9.76 -3.52
C GLY A 143 -13.07 9.62 -4.59
N THR A 144 -13.48 9.89 -5.83
CA THR A 144 -12.61 10.00 -7.00
C THR A 144 -12.82 11.38 -7.59
N PHE A 145 -11.72 12.13 -7.71
CA PHE A 145 -11.71 13.50 -8.17
C PHE A 145 -10.83 13.58 -9.40
N SER A 146 -11.25 14.33 -10.40
CA SER A 146 -10.51 14.43 -11.66
C SER A 146 -10.53 15.83 -12.21
N SER A 147 -9.41 16.24 -12.79
CA SER A 147 -9.28 17.48 -13.53
C SER A 147 -8.63 17.22 -14.89
N GLN A 148 -9.19 17.81 -15.94
CA GLN A 148 -8.59 17.73 -17.26
C GLN A 148 -7.34 18.61 -17.30
N ASN A 149 -6.26 18.10 -17.89
CA ASN A 149 -5.01 18.83 -18.00
C ASN A 149 -4.29 18.56 -19.32
N ASP A 150 -4.47 19.41 -20.32
CA ASP A 150 -3.87 19.21 -21.65
C ASP A 150 -2.33 19.43 -21.68
N SER A 151 -1.72 19.87 -20.57
CA SER A 151 -0.29 20.19 -20.46
C SER A 151 0.41 19.25 -19.47
N TYR A 152 0.29 17.94 -19.70
CA TYR A 152 0.86 16.92 -18.82
C TYR A 152 2.33 16.63 -19.14
N SER A 153 3.18 16.62 -18.12
CA SER A 153 4.55 16.12 -18.24
C SER A 153 4.55 14.60 -18.12
N GLU A 154 5.00 13.91 -19.17
CA GLU A 154 5.12 12.45 -19.14
C GLU A 154 6.00 11.95 -17.99
N GLU A 155 6.86 12.77 -17.38
CA GLU A 155 7.69 12.36 -16.25
C GLU A 155 6.96 12.33 -14.90
N SER A 156 5.80 12.96 -14.78
CA SER A 156 5.15 13.12 -13.48
C SER A 156 4.20 11.98 -13.13
N TYR A 157 3.83 11.88 -11.86
CA TYR A 157 2.86 10.92 -11.29
C TYR A 157 3.03 9.48 -11.78
N ARG A 158 4.29 9.04 -12.00
CA ARG A 158 4.63 7.66 -12.38
C ARG A 158 4.54 6.71 -11.18
N GLU A 159 4.79 5.42 -11.41
CA GLU A 159 4.75 4.39 -10.37
C GLU A 159 6.00 4.37 -9.47
N ASN A 160 7.10 4.99 -9.89
CA ASN A 160 8.30 5.13 -9.06
C ASN A 160 8.25 6.45 -8.28
N LYS A 161 7.36 6.57 -7.31
CA LYS A 161 7.23 7.78 -6.51
C LYS A 161 7.04 7.50 -5.03
N ARG A 162 7.35 8.50 -4.22
CA ARG A 162 7.04 8.52 -2.78
C ARG A 162 6.47 9.89 -2.40
N THR A 163 5.23 9.92 -1.94
CA THR A 163 4.55 11.17 -1.54
C THR A 163 4.65 11.38 -0.04
N TYR A 164 5.08 12.57 0.40
CA TYR A 164 5.17 12.99 1.80
C TYR A 164 4.10 14.05 2.07
N ILE A 165 2.89 13.59 2.41
CA ILE A 165 1.70 14.45 2.56
C ILE A 165 1.92 15.54 3.61
N LYS A 166 2.48 15.18 4.77
CA LYS A 166 2.74 16.13 5.85
C LYS A 166 3.76 17.20 5.47
N ASP A 167 4.79 16.81 4.73
CA ASP A 167 5.93 17.67 4.40
C ASP A 167 5.71 18.47 3.11
N GLY A 168 4.63 18.19 2.36
CA GLY A 168 4.24 18.95 1.19
C GLY A 168 5.12 18.71 -0.05
N TYR A 169 5.53 17.46 -0.28
CA TYR A 169 6.26 17.12 -1.51
C TYR A 169 6.11 15.66 -1.92
N ARG A 170 6.50 15.38 -3.17
CA ARG A 170 6.65 14.03 -3.71
C ARG A 170 8.06 13.87 -4.30
N LEU A 171 8.66 12.70 -4.08
CA LEU A 171 9.82 12.24 -4.82
C LEU A 171 9.39 11.41 -6.03
N GLU A 172 10.03 11.60 -7.17
CA GLU A 172 9.81 10.82 -8.40
C GLU A 172 11.15 10.33 -8.95
N MET A 173 11.28 9.01 -9.15
CA MET A 173 12.47 8.36 -9.70
C MET A 173 12.23 7.99 -11.17
N ILE A 174 12.77 8.80 -12.08
CA ILE A 174 12.53 8.68 -13.52
C ILE A 174 13.69 7.97 -14.18
N THR A 175 13.43 6.81 -14.76
CA THR A 175 14.39 6.07 -15.59
C THR A 175 13.80 5.84 -16.97
N ARG A 176 14.66 5.75 -18.00
CA ARG A 176 14.25 5.57 -19.41
C ARG A 176 14.91 4.33 -20.01
N ASN A 177 14.18 3.66 -20.91
CA ASN A 177 14.66 2.44 -21.56
C ASN A 177 16.03 2.61 -22.24
N ASN A 178 16.26 3.73 -22.93
CA ASN A 178 17.50 4.02 -23.66
C ASN A 178 18.48 4.96 -22.94
N SER A 179 18.35 5.12 -21.62
CA SER A 179 19.24 5.95 -20.80
C SER A 179 19.98 5.10 -19.77
N LYS A 180 21.22 5.46 -19.47
CA LYS A 180 21.98 4.92 -18.31
C LYS A 180 21.87 5.81 -17.07
N THR A 181 21.00 6.80 -17.14
CA THR A 181 20.84 7.84 -16.12
C THR A 181 19.42 7.83 -15.60
N ALA A 182 19.27 7.97 -14.28
CA ALA A 182 18.02 8.25 -13.60
C ALA A 182 17.95 9.71 -13.12
N LEU A 183 16.75 10.26 -13.06
CA LEU A 183 16.48 11.56 -12.45
C LEU A 183 15.65 11.35 -11.18
N LEU A 184 16.19 11.76 -10.03
CA LEU A 184 15.43 11.86 -8.79
C LEU A 184 14.94 13.30 -8.64
N LYS A 185 13.63 13.50 -8.76
CA LYS A 185 12.97 14.80 -8.71
C LYS A 185 12.25 14.96 -7.38
N LYS A 186 12.42 16.10 -6.73
CA LYS A 186 11.59 16.53 -5.59
C LYS A 186 10.59 17.58 -6.08
N VAL A 187 9.31 17.23 -6.07
CA VAL A 187 8.22 18.05 -6.56
C VAL A 187 7.43 18.58 -5.36
N PRO A 188 7.46 19.89 -5.07
CA PRO A 188 6.62 20.48 -4.03
C PRO A 188 5.14 20.36 -4.39
N GLU A 189 4.31 20.01 -3.41
CA GLU A 189 2.86 19.93 -3.58
C GLU A 189 2.17 20.19 -2.23
N GLU A 190 1.15 21.04 -2.22
CA GLU A 190 0.46 21.37 -0.99
C GLU A 190 -0.73 20.42 -0.80
N TYR A 191 -0.73 19.68 0.31
CA TYR A 191 -1.73 18.65 0.58
C TYR A 191 -2.69 19.00 1.71
N LEU A 192 -2.33 19.91 2.62
CA LEU A 192 -3.02 20.11 3.89
C LEU A 192 -3.48 21.55 4.12
N HIS A 193 -2.85 22.53 3.46
CA HIS A 193 -3.16 23.95 3.62
C HIS A 193 -3.80 24.52 2.37
N ALA A 194 -4.81 25.38 2.54
CA ALA A 194 -5.43 26.05 1.41
C ALA A 194 -4.46 27.06 0.77
N GLY A 195 -4.31 26.99 -0.55
CA GLY A 195 -3.69 28.06 -1.33
C GLY A 195 -4.64 29.25 -1.52
N LEU A 196 -4.09 30.45 -1.72
CA LEU A 196 -4.90 31.67 -1.94
C LEU A 196 -5.69 31.64 -3.26
N VAL A 197 -5.15 30.96 -4.28
CA VAL A 197 -5.69 30.96 -5.66
C VAL A 197 -5.77 29.57 -6.27
N GLU A 198 -5.30 28.55 -5.56
CA GLU A 198 -5.14 27.19 -6.08
C GLU A 198 -6.30 26.31 -5.61
N ASN A 199 -6.97 25.67 -6.56
CA ASN A 199 -7.81 24.53 -6.26
C ASN A 199 -6.91 23.28 -6.22
N LEU A 200 -6.60 22.84 -4.99
CA LEU A 200 -5.67 21.74 -4.70
C LEU A 200 -6.04 20.42 -5.37
N ILE A 201 -7.33 20.13 -5.53
CA ILE A 201 -7.82 18.92 -6.22
C ILE A 201 -7.42 18.93 -7.71
N SER A 202 -7.37 20.13 -8.31
CA SER A 202 -6.97 20.35 -9.70
C SER A 202 -5.54 20.86 -9.87
N GLN A 203 -4.76 20.91 -8.78
CA GLN A 203 -3.41 21.44 -8.79
C GLN A 203 -2.51 20.63 -9.75
N LYS A 204 -1.62 21.35 -10.41
CA LYS A 204 -0.61 20.80 -11.32
C LYS A 204 0.76 20.91 -10.67
N ALA A 205 1.18 19.89 -9.93
CA ALA A 205 2.51 19.84 -9.34
C ALA A 205 3.44 19.02 -10.24
N PHE A 206 4.11 19.69 -11.17
CA PHE A 206 5.05 19.08 -12.13
C PHE A 206 6.48 19.61 -12.01
N ASP A 207 6.62 20.86 -11.55
CA ASP A 207 7.91 21.52 -11.45
C ASP A 207 8.66 21.00 -10.22
N ALA A 208 9.85 20.46 -10.45
CA ALA A 208 10.71 20.01 -9.39
C ALA A 208 11.48 21.19 -8.79
N SER A 209 11.51 21.29 -7.45
CA SER A 209 12.38 22.23 -6.76
C SER A 209 13.83 21.76 -6.71
N GLU A 210 14.03 20.44 -6.81
CA GLU A 210 15.35 19.80 -6.85
C GLU A 210 15.32 18.64 -7.85
N THR A 211 16.39 18.49 -8.62
CA THR A 211 16.59 17.33 -9.50
C THR A 211 18.03 16.86 -9.35
N THR A 212 18.20 15.59 -8.96
CA THR A 212 19.50 14.93 -8.90
C THR A 212 19.61 13.95 -10.05
N GLU A 213 20.69 14.07 -10.82
CA GLU A 213 21.05 13.11 -11.85
C GLU A 213 21.88 11.97 -11.23
N ILE A 214 21.50 10.73 -11.53
CA ILE A 214 22.13 9.53 -10.98
C ILE A 214 22.60 8.65 -12.14
N ASP A 215 23.90 8.38 -12.21
CA ASP A 215 24.46 7.39 -13.12
C ASP A 215 24.12 5.98 -12.62
N LEU A 216 23.42 5.20 -13.45
CA LEU A 216 23.11 3.79 -13.19
C LEU A 216 24.24 2.87 -13.68
N GLY A 217 25.12 3.34 -14.57
CA GLY A 217 26.17 2.53 -15.21
C GLY A 217 25.66 1.55 -16.29
N HIS A 218 24.36 1.26 -16.32
CA HIS A 218 23.70 0.40 -17.29
C HIS A 218 22.33 0.96 -17.70
N TYR A 219 21.78 0.49 -18.82
CA TYR A 219 20.36 0.74 -19.11
C TYR A 219 19.52 -0.10 -18.16
N PRO A 220 18.29 0.33 -17.78
CA PRO A 220 17.43 -0.46 -16.90
C PRO A 220 17.39 -1.93 -17.31
N TYR A 221 16.97 -2.19 -18.55
CA TYR A 221 17.10 -3.49 -19.21
C TYR A 221 17.96 -3.32 -20.47
N TRP A 222 18.97 -4.16 -20.63
CA TRP A 222 19.91 -4.08 -21.74
C TRP A 222 20.19 -5.43 -22.38
N ILE A 223 20.73 -5.37 -23.59
CA ILE A 223 21.23 -6.52 -24.32
C ILE A 223 22.73 -6.39 -24.40
N HIS A 224 23.41 -7.48 -24.06
CA HIS A 224 24.84 -7.63 -24.22
C HIS A 224 25.14 -8.57 -25.38
N ARG A 225 25.79 -8.04 -26.42
CA ARG A 225 26.07 -8.77 -27.65
C ARG A 225 27.54 -9.13 -27.73
N THR A 226 27.80 -10.39 -28.06
CA THR A 226 29.15 -10.92 -28.25
C THR A 226 29.34 -11.45 -29.67
N GLY A 227 30.58 -11.37 -30.18
CA GLY A 227 30.96 -11.94 -31.47
C GLY A 227 30.40 -11.21 -32.70
N SER A 228 29.95 -9.95 -32.55
CA SER A 228 29.53 -9.12 -33.69
C SER A 228 30.71 -8.90 -34.64
N PRO A 229 30.60 -9.21 -35.93
CA PRO A 229 31.65 -8.92 -36.90
C PRO A 229 31.93 -7.42 -37.04
N SER A 230 30.92 -6.56 -36.90
CA SER A 230 31.07 -5.11 -37.09
C SER A 230 31.49 -4.36 -35.82
N LYS A 231 31.10 -4.83 -34.63
CA LYS A 231 31.27 -4.09 -33.37
C LYS A 231 32.00 -4.85 -32.26
N GLY A 232 32.32 -6.13 -32.47
CA GLY A 232 32.90 -6.98 -31.43
C GLY A 232 31.90 -7.28 -30.30
N GLU A 233 32.17 -6.76 -29.12
CA GLU A 233 31.33 -6.91 -27.92
C GLU A 233 30.80 -5.54 -27.48
N TYR A 234 29.49 -5.44 -27.24
CA TYR A 234 28.86 -4.18 -26.87
C TYR A 234 27.53 -4.37 -26.14
N ASP A 235 27.17 -3.37 -25.35
CA ASP A 235 25.84 -3.24 -24.73
C ASP A 235 24.97 -2.26 -25.53
N CYS A 236 23.68 -2.57 -25.63
CA CYS A 236 22.65 -1.66 -26.16
C CYS A 236 21.38 -1.78 -25.32
N PRO A 237 20.50 -0.76 -25.29
CA PRO A 237 19.25 -0.88 -24.56
C PRO A 237 18.39 -2.03 -25.13
N TYR A 238 17.60 -2.67 -24.26
CA TYR A 238 16.66 -3.71 -24.70
C TYR A 238 15.58 -3.12 -25.61
N GLU A 239 15.16 -1.89 -25.32
CA GLU A 239 14.27 -1.08 -26.13
C GLU A 239 14.93 0.27 -26.40
N ASP A 240 15.20 0.58 -27.66
CA ASP A 240 15.81 1.87 -28.05
C ASP A 240 14.74 2.96 -28.22
N ASN A 241 14.10 3.32 -27.11
CA ASN A 241 13.14 4.41 -27.02
C ASN A 241 13.29 5.16 -25.69
N ALA A 242 12.76 6.38 -25.63
CA ALA A 242 12.83 7.24 -24.44
C ALA A 242 11.68 6.99 -23.44
N ASN A 243 10.94 5.88 -23.57
CA ASN A 243 9.82 5.58 -22.67
C ASN A 243 10.32 5.37 -21.25
N ILE A 244 9.51 5.82 -20.29
CA ILE A 244 9.81 5.67 -18.87
C ILE A 244 9.62 4.21 -18.45
N ARG A 245 10.56 3.73 -17.64
CA ARG A 245 10.56 2.38 -17.09
C ARG A 245 10.50 2.41 -15.57
N SER A 246 9.41 1.91 -15.03
CA SER A 246 9.22 1.78 -13.58
C SER A 246 9.85 0.48 -13.09
N HIS A 247 11.06 0.55 -12.50
CA HIS A 247 11.75 -0.64 -11.99
C HIS A 247 12.50 -0.41 -10.66
N ILE A 248 12.50 0.81 -10.12
CA ILE A 248 13.17 1.16 -8.86
C ILE A 248 12.14 1.84 -7.94
N PHE A 249 11.98 1.33 -6.73
CA PHE A 249 10.94 1.70 -5.78
C PHE A 249 11.55 2.12 -4.44
N HIS A 250 10.91 3.06 -3.76
CA HIS A 250 11.40 3.59 -2.49
C HIS A 250 11.22 2.55 -1.36
N GLY A 251 12.20 2.48 -0.46
CA GLY A 251 12.16 1.64 0.74
C GLY A 251 12.06 2.48 2.01
N ALA A 252 11.60 1.86 3.10
CA ALA A 252 11.42 2.52 4.40
C ALA A 252 12.72 3.06 5.01
N ASP A 253 13.88 2.59 4.54
CA ASP A 253 15.21 3.07 4.92
C ASP A 253 15.66 4.34 4.17
N GLY A 254 14.81 4.88 3.29
CA GLY A 254 15.10 6.06 2.47
C GLY A 254 15.90 5.77 1.20
N CYS A 255 16.23 4.51 0.93
CA CYS A 255 16.90 4.09 -0.30
C CYS A 255 15.86 3.76 -1.39
N TRP A 256 16.32 3.62 -2.63
CA TRP A 256 15.50 3.08 -3.72
C TRP A 256 16.09 1.77 -4.22
N TYR A 257 15.23 0.78 -4.45
CA TYR A 257 15.62 -0.57 -4.82
C TYR A 257 14.91 -1.05 -6.08
N GLY A 258 15.63 -1.74 -6.95
CA GLY A 258 15.08 -2.24 -8.21
C GLY A 258 15.74 -3.51 -8.70
N ILE A 259 15.13 -4.13 -9.71
CA ILE A 259 15.73 -5.24 -10.44
C ILE A 259 15.99 -4.81 -11.88
N ALA A 260 17.26 -4.86 -12.29
CA ALA A 260 17.71 -4.63 -13.65
C ALA A 260 18.03 -5.97 -14.34
N ARG A 261 17.96 -5.99 -15.69
CA ARG A 261 18.13 -7.22 -16.47
C ARG A 261 19.08 -7.02 -17.65
N LYS A 262 20.08 -7.90 -17.73
CA LYS A 262 20.97 -8.09 -18.88
C LYS A 262 20.52 -9.32 -19.67
N THR A 263 20.23 -9.14 -20.95
CA THR A 263 20.00 -10.24 -21.89
C THR A 263 21.29 -10.51 -22.66
N ASN A 264 21.93 -11.65 -22.44
CA ASN A 264 23.10 -12.05 -23.20
C ASN A 264 22.68 -12.65 -24.54
N GLN A 265 23.27 -12.15 -25.62
CA GLN A 265 23.08 -12.65 -26.97
C GLN A 265 24.42 -12.86 -27.66
N LYS A 266 24.48 -13.86 -28.53
CA LYS A 266 25.68 -14.19 -29.31
C LYS A 266 25.37 -14.09 -30.79
N TYR A 267 26.30 -13.52 -31.55
CA TYR A 267 26.17 -13.44 -33.00
C TYR A 267 25.89 -14.83 -33.61
N SER A 268 24.95 -14.87 -34.55
CA SER A 268 24.53 -16.06 -35.24
C SER A 268 24.89 -15.97 -36.73
N TYR A 269 24.27 -15.04 -37.45
CA TYR A 269 24.51 -14.80 -38.87
C TYR A 269 24.11 -13.38 -39.27
N THR A 270 24.49 -12.96 -40.47
CA THR A 270 24.02 -11.71 -41.08
C THR A 270 22.97 -12.01 -42.13
N SER A 271 21.85 -11.29 -42.09
CA SER A 271 20.81 -11.35 -43.11
C SER A 271 20.35 -9.95 -43.48
N SER A 272 20.32 -9.67 -44.79
CA SER A 272 19.92 -8.36 -45.34
C SER A 272 20.63 -7.18 -44.65
N ASN A 273 21.96 -7.26 -44.52
CA ASN A 273 22.81 -6.28 -43.83
C ASN A 273 22.49 -6.05 -42.35
N SER A 274 21.70 -6.91 -41.72
CA SER A 274 21.41 -6.88 -40.29
C SER A 274 22.03 -8.10 -39.61
N GLU A 275 22.85 -7.85 -38.60
CA GLU A 275 23.39 -8.91 -37.74
C GLU A 275 22.26 -9.51 -36.88
N ARG A 276 22.18 -10.83 -36.86
CA ARG A 276 21.23 -11.61 -36.04
C ARG A 276 21.98 -12.26 -34.90
N PHE A 277 21.32 -12.30 -33.75
CA PHE A 277 21.91 -12.80 -32.52
C PHE A 277 20.96 -13.81 -31.87
N ASP A 278 21.51 -14.91 -31.39
CA ASP A 278 20.78 -15.92 -30.63
C ASP A 278 20.81 -15.58 -29.14
N HIS A 279 19.70 -15.85 -28.45
CA HIS A 279 19.63 -15.71 -26.99
C HIS A 279 20.56 -16.73 -26.32
N VAL A 280 21.31 -16.28 -25.31
CA VAL A 280 22.20 -17.14 -24.51
C VAL A 280 21.67 -17.30 -23.08
N SER A 281 21.46 -16.19 -22.38
CA SER A 281 20.97 -16.21 -21.01
C SER A 281 20.41 -14.86 -20.57
N TYR A 282 19.78 -14.86 -19.39
CA TYR A 282 19.50 -13.64 -18.63
C TYR A 282 20.46 -13.56 -17.44
N GLU A 283 20.84 -12.34 -17.08
CA GLU A 283 21.43 -12.01 -15.79
C GLU A 283 20.62 -10.89 -15.15
N PHE A 284 20.52 -10.90 -13.84
CA PHE A 284 19.75 -9.94 -13.08
C PHE A 284 20.65 -9.25 -12.06
N TYR A 285 20.32 -8.00 -11.77
CA TYR A 285 21.05 -7.14 -10.85
C TYR A 285 20.05 -6.47 -9.92
N MET A 286 20.39 -6.37 -8.64
CA MET A 286 19.68 -5.49 -7.71
C MET A 286 20.36 -4.14 -7.76
N ASP A 287 19.59 -3.12 -8.10
CA ASP A 287 20.02 -1.73 -8.01
C ASP A 287 19.61 -1.18 -6.66
N LYS A 288 20.54 -0.49 -6.00
CA LYS A 288 20.29 0.33 -4.81
C LYS A 288 20.72 1.75 -5.13
N VAL A 289 19.80 2.70 -5.00
CA VAL A 289 20.11 4.14 -5.05
C VAL A 289 20.05 4.71 -3.64
N GLU A 290 21.15 5.30 -3.22
CA GLU A 290 21.30 5.94 -1.91
C GLU A 290 22.24 7.14 -2.05
N ASN A 291 21.90 8.28 -1.46
CA ASN A 291 22.74 9.50 -1.47
C ASN A 291 23.23 9.90 -2.87
N GLY A 292 22.33 9.85 -3.87
CA GLY A 292 22.62 10.26 -5.25
C GLY A 292 23.51 9.29 -6.05
N ARG A 293 23.73 8.06 -5.55
CA ARG A 293 24.56 7.05 -6.22
C ARG A 293 23.79 5.75 -6.39
N CYS A 294 23.91 5.14 -7.57
CA CYS A 294 23.46 3.78 -7.81
C CYS A 294 24.59 2.78 -7.56
N THR A 295 24.27 1.67 -6.89
CA THR A 295 25.12 0.47 -6.85
C THR A 295 24.32 -0.71 -7.37
N SER A 296 24.88 -1.44 -8.33
CA SER A 296 24.26 -2.61 -8.94
C SER A 296 25.00 -3.87 -8.53
N GLN A 297 24.28 -4.86 -8.00
CA GLN A 297 24.86 -6.12 -7.56
C GLN A 297 24.18 -7.28 -8.28
N LYS A 298 24.98 -8.16 -8.90
CA LYS A 298 24.45 -9.33 -9.60
C LYS A 298 23.73 -10.26 -8.61
N ILE A 299 22.53 -10.70 -8.96
CA ILE A 299 21.74 -11.62 -8.15
C ILE A 299 21.67 -13.01 -8.79
N SER A 300 21.71 -14.04 -7.94
CA SER A 300 21.53 -15.43 -8.37
C SER A 300 20.04 -15.74 -8.47
N VAL A 301 19.58 -16.07 -9.67
CA VAL A 301 18.16 -16.31 -9.96
C VAL A 301 17.94 -17.77 -10.39
N PRO A 302 16.84 -18.42 -9.95
CA PRO A 302 16.51 -19.76 -10.40
C PRO A 302 16.43 -19.91 -11.92
N SER A 303 16.77 -21.10 -12.42
CA SER A 303 16.63 -21.44 -13.84
C SER A 303 15.18 -21.26 -14.32
N GLY A 304 15.02 -20.75 -15.54
CA GLY A 304 13.72 -20.55 -16.19
C GLY A 304 13.10 -19.17 -15.96
N VAL A 305 13.65 -18.37 -15.04
CA VAL A 305 13.22 -16.98 -14.86
C VAL A 305 13.82 -16.11 -15.97
N SER A 306 12.94 -15.42 -16.70
CA SER A 306 13.27 -14.47 -17.77
C SER A 306 12.92 -13.02 -17.44
N ASP A 307 12.08 -12.81 -16.42
CA ASP A 307 11.68 -11.49 -15.95
C ASP A 307 11.12 -11.54 -14.53
N PHE A 308 11.03 -10.37 -13.90
CA PHE A 308 10.32 -10.14 -12.66
C PHE A 308 9.28 -9.03 -12.84
N TYR A 309 8.19 -9.13 -12.10
CA TYR A 309 7.10 -8.14 -12.07
C TYR A 309 6.56 -7.99 -10.65
N SER A 310 5.66 -7.02 -10.45
CA SER A 310 5.12 -6.69 -9.12
C SER A 310 6.24 -6.50 -8.11
N ILE A 311 7.14 -5.58 -8.43
CA ILE A 311 8.36 -5.29 -7.68
C ILE A 311 8.08 -4.17 -6.69
N GLY A 312 8.53 -4.31 -5.45
CA GLY A 312 8.39 -3.29 -4.41
C GLY A 312 8.93 -3.78 -3.07
N MET A 313 8.93 -2.91 -2.06
CA MET A 313 9.59 -3.18 -0.79
C MET A 313 8.63 -3.76 0.25
N SER A 314 9.14 -4.51 1.22
CA SER A 314 8.46 -4.87 2.47
C SER A 314 9.53 -4.95 3.56
N GLY A 315 9.61 -3.90 4.38
CA GLY A 315 10.75 -3.71 5.29
C GLY A 315 12.07 -3.73 4.51
N LYS A 316 12.99 -4.65 4.89
CA LYS A 316 14.28 -4.82 4.20
C LYS A 316 14.23 -5.67 2.92
N TRP A 317 13.08 -6.22 2.56
CA TRP A 317 12.96 -7.17 1.47
C TRP A 317 12.48 -6.51 0.19
N LEU A 318 13.21 -6.71 -0.91
CA LEU A 318 12.72 -6.41 -2.25
C LEU A 318 11.88 -7.60 -2.73
N MET A 319 10.58 -7.41 -2.77
CA MET A 319 9.61 -8.40 -3.22
C MET A 319 9.52 -8.37 -4.75
N CYS A 320 9.36 -9.54 -5.37
CA CYS A 320 9.17 -9.64 -6.80
C CYS A 320 8.52 -10.97 -7.18
N VAL A 321 7.75 -10.99 -8.27
CA VAL A 321 7.12 -12.20 -8.79
C VAL A 321 7.80 -12.59 -10.10
N SER A 322 8.19 -13.86 -10.22
CA SER A 322 8.96 -14.35 -11.37
C SER A 322 8.08 -14.69 -12.58
N SER A 323 8.65 -14.56 -13.79
CA SER A 323 8.03 -15.05 -15.03
C SER A 323 7.87 -16.58 -15.06
N ASP A 324 8.74 -17.34 -14.39
CA ASP A 324 8.56 -18.79 -14.21
C ASP A 324 7.43 -19.08 -13.22
N ASN A 325 6.27 -19.49 -13.75
CA ASN A 325 5.14 -19.99 -12.97
C ASN A 325 4.63 -19.04 -11.87
N ARG A 326 4.88 -17.73 -12.01
CA ARG A 326 4.36 -16.68 -11.13
C ARG A 326 4.64 -16.88 -9.65
N LYS A 327 5.86 -17.33 -9.34
CA LYS A 327 6.30 -17.55 -7.96
C LYS A 327 6.72 -16.22 -7.33
N LEU A 328 6.28 -15.97 -6.09
CA LEU A 328 6.70 -14.83 -5.31
C LEU A 328 8.08 -15.11 -4.67
N TYR A 329 8.97 -14.15 -4.79
CA TYR A 329 10.28 -14.13 -4.15
C TYR A 329 10.46 -12.86 -3.34
N ARG A 330 11.39 -12.94 -2.40
CA ARG A 330 11.92 -11.81 -1.63
C ARG A 330 13.45 -11.84 -1.67
N LEU A 331 14.06 -10.68 -1.86
CA LEU A 331 15.50 -10.52 -1.87
C LEU A 331 15.92 -9.66 -0.68
N ASP A 332 16.87 -10.14 0.12
CA ASP A 332 17.42 -9.33 1.23
C ASP A 332 18.28 -8.19 0.65
N THR A 333 17.85 -6.95 0.85
CA THR A 333 18.58 -5.77 0.34
C THR A 333 19.92 -5.51 1.03
N THR A 334 20.16 -6.15 2.18
CA THR A 334 21.44 -6.08 2.90
C THR A 334 22.40 -7.22 2.51
N ASN A 335 21.88 -8.29 1.91
CA ASN A 335 22.65 -9.45 1.46
C ASN A 335 22.03 -10.08 0.22
N VAL A 336 22.43 -9.57 -0.95
CA VAL A 336 21.84 -9.94 -2.25
C VAL A 336 22.07 -11.40 -2.69
N ALA A 337 22.90 -12.16 -1.96
CA ALA A 337 23.03 -13.59 -2.19
C ALA A 337 21.75 -14.37 -1.82
N ASN A 338 20.82 -13.72 -1.10
CA ASN A 338 19.67 -14.38 -0.49
C ASN A 338 18.34 -14.02 -1.18
N LEU A 339 18.11 -14.62 -2.36
CA LEU A 339 16.81 -14.61 -3.02
C LEU A 339 16.01 -15.84 -2.56
N GLU A 340 14.92 -15.59 -1.83
CA GLU A 340 14.11 -16.62 -1.18
C GLU A 340 12.72 -16.70 -1.81
N ARG A 341 12.18 -17.91 -1.95
CA ARG A 341 10.80 -18.12 -2.39
C ARG A 341 9.85 -18.00 -1.21
N VAL A 342 8.77 -17.24 -1.37
CA VAL A 342 7.63 -17.20 -0.45
C VAL A 342 6.65 -18.31 -0.81
N THR A 343 6.50 -19.32 0.05
CA THR A 343 5.81 -20.59 -0.29
C THR A 343 4.35 -20.66 0.14
N ASP A 344 3.95 -19.84 1.10
CA ASP A 344 2.61 -19.73 1.70
C ASP A 344 1.69 -18.78 0.90
N TYR A 345 2.03 -18.53 -0.37
CA TYR A 345 1.38 -17.53 -1.21
C TYR A 345 1.14 -18.02 -2.64
N THR A 346 -0.02 -17.66 -3.19
CA THR A 346 -0.35 -17.92 -4.61
C THR A 346 -0.58 -16.60 -5.34
N TYR A 347 0.17 -16.37 -6.41
CA TYR A 347 -0.01 -15.17 -7.23
C TYR A 347 -1.09 -15.35 -8.31
N ASN A 348 -2.04 -14.42 -8.40
CA ASN A 348 -3.14 -14.45 -9.37
C ASN A 348 -3.16 -13.27 -10.36
N SER A 349 -2.10 -12.46 -10.43
CA SER A 349 -1.97 -11.32 -11.36
C SER A 349 -3.10 -10.30 -11.27
N SER A 350 -3.48 -9.88 -10.06
CA SER A 350 -4.50 -8.85 -9.89
C SER A 350 -3.87 -7.46 -9.87
N ASN A 351 -4.06 -6.69 -10.94
CA ASN A 351 -3.67 -5.28 -11.00
C ASN A 351 -4.46 -4.43 -9.99
N GLU A 352 -5.72 -4.78 -9.74
CA GLU A 352 -6.55 -4.08 -8.77
C GLU A 352 -6.13 -4.30 -7.32
N SER A 353 -5.37 -5.35 -7.06
CA SER A 353 -5.00 -5.76 -5.71
C SER A 353 -3.49 -5.80 -5.53
N SER A 354 -2.72 -5.31 -6.50
CA SER A 354 -1.26 -5.21 -6.40
C SER A 354 -0.83 -3.77 -6.63
N TYR A 355 -0.32 -3.14 -5.58
CA TYR A 355 0.02 -1.72 -5.53
C TYR A 355 0.98 -1.45 -4.38
N ILE A 356 1.49 -0.24 -4.28
CA ILE A 356 2.39 0.20 -3.21
C ILE A 356 1.66 1.21 -2.35
N VAL A 357 1.81 1.07 -1.04
CA VAL A 357 1.34 2.05 -0.06
C VAL A 357 2.53 2.55 0.74
N ASP A 358 2.82 3.83 0.59
CA ASP A 358 4.05 4.47 1.03
C ASP A 358 5.28 3.76 0.44
N ASP A 359 5.85 2.85 1.23
CA ASP A 359 7.08 2.11 0.93
C ASP A 359 6.77 0.62 0.76
N ASP A 360 5.61 0.15 1.23
CA ASP A 360 5.28 -1.26 1.28
C ASP A 360 4.45 -1.70 0.08
N ILE A 361 4.86 -2.80 -0.54
CA ILE A 361 4.12 -3.47 -1.59
C ILE A 361 2.98 -4.30 -1.01
N VAL A 362 1.86 -4.20 -1.70
CA VAL A 362 0.68 -5.05 -1.57
C VAL A 362 0.62 -5.92 -2.83
N ILE A 363 0.41 -7.22 -2.67
CA ILE A 363 0.31 -8.14 -3.81
C ILE A 363 -0.92 -9.03 -3.64
N ASN A 364 -1.83 -9.01 -4.61
CA ASN A 364 -3.14 -9.67 -4.58
C ASN A 364 -3.92 -9.42 -3.27
N GLY A 365 -3.83 -8.20 -2.77
CA GLY A 365 -4.54 -7.69 -1.62
C GLY A 365 -3.87 -8.07 -0.31
N TRP A 366 -2.64 -8.57 -0.30
CA TRP A 366 -1.90 -8.83 0.92
C TRP A 366 -0.87 -7.74 1.17
N TYR A 367 -0.97 -7.05 2.31
CA TYR A 367 0.17 -6.38 2.93
C TYR A 367 1.17 -7.42 3.40
N PHE A 368 2.45 -7.12 3.17
CA PHE A 368 3.56 -7.94 3.62
C PHE A 368 4.26 -7.28 4.79
N GLU A 369 4.56 -8.06 5.82
CA GLU A 369 5.42 -7.67 6.92
C GLU A 369 6.65 -8.58 6.90
N ASP A 370 7.83 -7.97 6.84
CA ASP A 370 9.11 -8.66 6.63
C ASP A 370 9.05 -9.72 5.50
N GLY A 371 8.37 -9.37 4.41
CA GLY A 371 8.26 -10.20 3.22
C GLY A 371 7.31 -11.40 3.33
N HIS A 372 6.47 -11.48 4.37
CA HIS A 372 5.42 -12.50 4.52
C HIS A 372 4.01 -11.89 4.50
N PRO A 373 3.00 -12.56 3.90
CA PRO A 373 1.62 -12.06 3.91
C PRO A 373 1.10 -11.92 5.34
N ALA A 374 0.67 -10.71 5.72
CA ALA A 374 0.30 -10.41 7.10
C ALA A 374 -1.16 -9.95 7.22
N GLN A 375 -1.60 -9.05 6.34
CA GLN A 375 -2.98 -8.57 6.37
C GLN A 375 -3.58 -8.47 4.96
N LYS A 376 -4.80 -8.99 4.81
CA LYS A 376 -5.56 -8.78 3.58
C LYS A 376 -6.20 -7.39 3.59
N ILE A 377 -6.21 -6.73 2.44
CA ILE A 377 -6.83 -5.43 2.15
C ILE A 377 -7.54 -5.45 0.80
N GLY A 378 -8.29 -4.38 0.51
CA GLY A 378 -9.21 -4.33 -0.61
C GLY A 378 -8.56 -4.02 -1.96
N SER A 379 -9.34 -4.26 -3.02
CA SER A 379 -9.01 -3.78 -4.36
C SER A 379 -9.09 -2.23 -4.41
N ILE A 380 -8.19 -1.63 -5.17
CA ILE A 380 -8.16 -0.19 -5.50
C ILE A 380 -8.98 0.14 -6.76
N GLY A 381 -9.74 -0.83 -7.27
CA GLY A 381 -10.55 -0.73 -8.49
C GLY A 381 -9.72 -0.89 -9.77
N TYR A 382 -10.38 -1.42 -10.81
CA TYR A 382 -9.78 -1.63 -12.12
C TYR A 382 -9.67 -0.35 -12.94
N GLN A 383 -8.58 -0.23 -13.68
CA GLN A 383 -8.48 0.69 -14.81
C GLN A 383 -7.83 -0.03 -16.00
N SER A 384 -8.51 -0.02 -17.13
CA SER A 384 -8.14 -0.80 -18.33
C SER A 384 -7.13 -0.13 -19.25
N SER A 385 -6.81 1.13 -19.01
CA SER A 385 -6.19 2.03 -19.98
C SER A 385 -4.95 2.72 -19.39
N CYS A 386 -4.21 3.50 -20.20
CA CYS A 386 -2.93 4.13 -19.81
C CYS A 386 -3.07 5.00 -18.56
N ALA A 387 -2.84 4.40 -17.39
CA ALA A 387 -3.07 4.96 -16.07
C ALA A 387 -1.77 4.97 -15.27
N TRP A 388 -1.04 6.08 -15.35
CA TRP A 388 0.27 6.21 -14.72
C TRP A 388 0.14 6.53 -13.24
N GLY A 389 0.86 5.79 -12.39
CA GLY A 389 0.85 6.00 -10.94
C GLY A 389 -0.35 5.41 -10.21
N ILE A 390 -1.23 4.67 -10.89
CA ILE A 390 -2.45 4.09 -10.29
C ILE A 390 -2.14 3.03 -9.22
N HIS A 391 -0.94 2.45 -9.24
CA HIS A 391 -0.48 1.45 -8.27
C HIS A 391 0.36 2.07 -7.15
N GLN A 392 0.26 3.37 -6.89
CA GLN A 392 0.99 4.06 -5.82
C GLN A 392 0.04 4.89 -4.96
N MET A 393 0.12 4.69 -3.65
CA MET A 393 -0.68 5.39 -2.64
C MET A 393 0.22 5.87 -1.51
N ALA A 394 -0.18 6.93 -0.81
CA ALA A 394 0.52 7.41 0.39
C ALA A 394 -0.45 7.53 1.55
N ARG A 395 -0.03 7.12 2.75
CA ARG A 395 -0.84 7.26 3.96
C ARG A 395 -0.66 8.62 4.59
N TYR A 396 -1.74 9.13 5.17
CA TYR A 396 -1.69 10.22 6.12
C TYR A 396 -2.73 10.02 7.20
N LYS A 397 -2.25 9.70 8.40
CA LYS A 397 -3.07 9.30 9.55
C LYS A 397 -4.01 8.16 9.12
N THR A 398 -5.33 8.38 9.16
CA THR A 398 -6.33 7.36 8.83
C THR A 398 -6.61 7.19 7.33
N TYR A 399 -6.12 8.12 6.51
CA TYR A 399 -6.42 8.20 5.09
C TYR A 399 -5.29 7.67 4.23
N MET A 400 -5.63 7.28 3.00
CA MET A 400 -4.68 7.05 1.94
C MET A 400 -5.04 7.91 0.73
N LEU A 401 -4.05 8.59 0.17
CA LEU A 401 -4.18 9.37 -1.06
C LEU A 401 -3.59 8.56 -2.22
N ARG A 402 -4.36 8.44 -3.30
CA ARG A 402 -3.87 7.96 -4.59
C ARG A 402 -3.91 9.08 -5.60
N GLU A 403 -2.81 9.30 -6.30
CA GLU A 403 -2.70 10.30 -7.37
C GLU A 403 -2.24 9.60 -8.64
N TRP A 404 -2.92 9.80 -9.75
CA TRP A 404 -2.58 9.10 -10.98
C TRP A 404 -3.08 9.87 -12.20
N VAL A 405 -2.52 9.56 -13.36
CA VAL A 405 -2.88 10.23 -14.61
C VAL A 405 -3.38 9.25 -15.63
N TYR A 406 -4.51 9.59 -16.22
CA TYR A 406 -5.11 8.88 -17.32
C TYR A 406 -4.80 9.58 -18.64
N SER A 407 -4.22 8.84 -19.59
CA SER A 407 -3.98 9.31 -20.96
C SER A 407 -4.95 8.67 -21.95
N SER A 408 -5.71 9.48 -22.66
CA SER A 408 -6.54 9.09 -23.81
C SER A 408 -6.36 10.07 -24.97
N SER A 409 -7.43 10.70 -25.49
CA SER A 409 -7.31 11.86 -26.39
C SER A 409 -6.85 13.13 -25.67
N ARG A 410 -6.98 13.15 -24.34
CA ARG A 410 -6.58 14.21 -23.40
C ARG A 410 -6.00 13.54 -22.16
N TYR A 411 -5.29 14.32 -21.34
CA TYR A 411 -4.82 13.86 -20.04
C TYR A 411 -5.76 14.33 -18.93
N TYR A 412 -5.96 13.44 -17.96
CA TYR A 412 -6.73 13.72 -16.75
C TYR A 412 -5.88 13.36 -15.54
N ASN A 413 -5.72 14.31 -14.63
CA ASN A 413 -5.17 14.01 -13.31
C ASN A 413 -6.30 13.57 -12.41
N TYR A 414 -6.09 12.45 -11.73
CA TYR A 414 -7.00 11.89 -10.75
C TYR A 414 -6.37 11.92 -9.37
N LYS A 415 -7.17 12.30 -8.40
CA LYS A 415 -6.87 12.21 -6.98
C LYS A 415 -7.98 11.43 -6.32
N GLU A 416 -7.64 10.47 -5.49
CA GLU A 416 -8.62 9.65 -4.80
C GLU A 416 -8.26 9.50 -3.34
N LEU A 417 -9.29 9.59 -2.50
CA LEU A 417 -9.17 9.49 -1.07
C LEU A 417 -9.75 8.16 -0.62
N PHE A 418 -9.01 7.45 0.21
CA PHE A 418 -9.44 6.19 0.83
C PHE A 418 -9.35 6.32 2.34
N LEU A 419 -10.25 5.64 3.04
CA LEU A 419 -10.17 5.41 4.48
C LEU A 419 -9.63 4.00 4.72
N TYR A 420 -8.53 3.89 5.47
CA TYR A 420 -8.07 2.61 5.99
C TYR A 420 -8.76 2.36 7.33
N THR A 421 -9.80 1.54 7.29
CA THR A 421 -10.81 1.44 8.34
C THR A 421 -10.41 0.69 9.62
N PRO A 422 -9.44 -0.25 9.65
CA PRO A 422 -9.11 -0.99 10.88
C PRO A 422 -8.20 -0.16 11.81
N TYR A 423 -8.53 1.12 11.98
CA TYR A 423 -7.87 1.99 12.93
C TYR A 423 -8.31 1.66 14.36
N LEU A 424 -7.44 1.94 15.31
CA LEU A 424 -7.69 1.81 16.74
C LEU A 424 -8.29 3.14 17.21
N ALA A 425 -9.60 3.25 17.39
CA ALA A 425 -10.23 4.43 18.00
C ALA A 425 -9.95 4.52 19.51
N THR A 426 -9.80 3.35 20.12
CA THR A 426 -9.37 3.19 21.50
C THR A 426 -8.39 2.02 21.61
N ILE A 427 -7.62 1.98 22.69
CA ILE A 427 -6.79 0.84 23.08
C ILE A 427 -7.14 0.48 24.51
N ASN A 428 -7.47 -0.80 24.74
CA ASN A 428 -7.64 -1.39 26.06
C ASN A 428 -6.81 -2.66 26.14
N ASN A 429 -5.68 -2.62 26.85
CA ASN A 429 -4.96 -3.82 27.20
C ASN A 429 -5.63 -4.50 28.40
N LEU A 430 -5.77 -5.82 28.33
CA LEU A 430 -6.30 -6.61 29.43
C LEU A 430 -5.19 -6.83 30.47
N ALA A 431 -5.52 -6.70 31.76
CA ALA A 431 -4.55 -6.93 32.84
C ALA A 431 -3.97 -8.35 32.81
N SER A 432 -4.76 -9.30 32.32
CA SER A 432 -4.34 -10.66 32.01
C SER A 432 -5.00 -11.12 30.70
N PRO A 433 -4.28 -11.87 29.84
CA PRO A 433 -4.87 -12.41 28.62
C PRO A 433 -6.07 -13.33 28.90
N VAL A 434 -7.09 -13.24 28.05
CA VAL A 434 -8.27 -14.10 28.08
C VAL A 434 -8.12 -15.19 27.02
N ILE A 435 -8.18 -16.45 27.44
CA ILE A 435 -8.14 -17.60 26.52
C ILE A 435 -9.57 -18.04 26.22
N LYS A 436 -9.99 -17.84 24.97
CA LYS A 436 -11.30 -18.22 24.46
C LYS A 436 -11.19 -19.51 23.64
N THR A 437 -11.94 -20.52 24.06
CA THR A 437 -11.97 -21.86 23.48
C THR A 437 -13.35 -22.21 22.94
N ALA A 438 -13.43 -23.28 22.15
CA ALA A 438 -14.64 -23.69 21.43
C ALA A 438 -15.78 -24.21 22.33
N ASP A 439 -15.57 -24.36 23.63
CA ASP A 439 -16.54 -24.78 24.66
C ASP A 439 -17.20 -23.59 25.38
N LYS A 440 -16.72 -22.36 25.16
CA LYS A 440 -17.18 -21.17 25.89
C LYS A 440 -17.88 -20.21 24.95
N THR A 441 -18.86 -19.45 25.42
CA THR A 441 -19.26 -18.20 24.78
C THR A 441 -18.49 -17.04 25.40
N MET A 442 -18.42 -15.90 24.71
CA MET A 442 -17.82 -14.68 25.26
C MET A 442 -18.74 -13.50 25.00
N LYS A 443 -18.92 -12.65 26.02
CA LYS A 443 -19.63 -11.38 25.90
C LYS A 443 -18.67 -10.26 26.26
N ILE A 444 -18.57 -9.25 25.41
CA ILE A 444 -17.79 -8.04 25.67
C ILE A 444 -18.75 -6.89 25.89
N THR A 445 -18.68 -6.27 27.06
CA THR A 445 -19.35 -4.99 27.36
C THR A 445 -18.28 -3.91 27.36
N TYR A 446 -18.42 -2.92 26.48
CA TYR A 446 -17.50 -1.80 26.36
C TYR A 446 -18.26 -0.50 26.56
N THR A 447 -17.77 0.41 27.38
CA THR A 447 -18.44 1.66 27.67
C THR A 447 -17.57 2.82 27.22
N LEU A 448 -18.16 3.74 26.45
CA LEU A 448 -17.54 5.01 26.06
C LEU A 448 -18.33 6.12 26.74
N THR A 449 -17.65 6.97 27.52
CA THR A 449 -18.26 8.11 28.22
C THR A 449 -17.66 9.41 27.75
N GLU A 450 -18.48 10.44 27.68
CA GLU A 450 -18.07 11.81 27.44
C GLU A 450 -17.50 12.37 28.74
N THR A 451 -16.26 12.84 28.70
CA THR A 451 -15.67 13.63 29.78
C THR A 451 -16.03 15.10 29.54
N LYS A 452 -16.62 15.75 30.55
CA LYS A 452 -16.71 17.21 30.55
C LYS A 452 -15.32 17.72 30.90
N GLU A 453 -14.60 18.24 29.91
CA GLU A 453 -13.47 19.13 30.18
C GLU A 453 -13.95 20.53 30.59
#